data_AF-A0A5C1VA54-F1
#
_entry.id   AF-A0A5C1VA54-F1
#
_cell.length_a   1.000
_cell.length_b   1.000
_cell.length_c   1.000
_cell.angle_alpha   90.00
_cell.angle_beta   90.00
_cell.angle_gamma   90.00
#
_symmetry.space_group_name_H-M   'P 1'
#
loop_
_entity.id
_entity.type
_entity.pdbx_description
1 polymer ?
#
loop_
_entity_poly.entity_id
_entity_poly.type
_entity_poly.pdbx_seq_one_letter_code
_entity_poly.pdbx_strand_id
1 'polypeptide(L)'
;MTSVLLPITTKNLNPDFIKQFWVGLMDAEGSIQVNQWRKKNLQFRLVIKLANLPENVNMLKLISNCIGGYVSFPKSKGVTNVIWKTDDRKIILSILSILEQYPPLTSRLILQLEFLKECLAHNSVEKYLQTRHSKFIYQSNLIDKLNNNFNKPSYFNAWLSGFVEAEASFVLRKKGYPSFTIGQNNDLYLINFINQQFNGINKVLIKNKNFYVIEIYRKSLLLNIGAHFVDYPLLGYKNVSYKNWMSVISSNNTE
;
A
#
# COMPACT_ATOMS: atom_id res chain seq x y z
N MET A 1 -3.42 25.49 -24.35
CA MET A 1 -1.98 25.37 -24.06
C MET A 1 -1.72 23.98 -23.51
N THR A 2 -1.15 23.12 -24.32
CA THR A 2 -0.82 21.72 -24.03
C THR A 2 0.34 21.67 -23.04
N SER A 3 0.08 21.38 -21.76
CA SER A 3 1.12 21.03 -20.81
C SER A 3 1.64 19.63 -21.14
N VAL A 4 2.80 19.59 -21.79
CA VAL A 4 3.57 18.37 -21.96
C VAL A 4 4.03 17.94 -20.56
N LEU A 5 3.47 16.85 -20.05
CA LEU A 5 3.92 16.21 -18.81
C LEU A 5 5.38 15.78 -18.99
N LEU A 6 6.30 16.54 -18.40
CA LEU A 6 7.70 16.16 -18.32
C LEU A 6 7.82 14.83 -17.57
N PRO A 7 8.68 13.91 -18.02
CA PRO A 7 8.91 12.66 -17.31
C PRO A 7 9.53 12.98 -15.96
N ILE A 8 8.86 12.56 -14.87
CA ILE A 8 9.42 12.60 -13.52
C ILE A 8 10.70 11.76 -13.54
N THR A 9 11.84 12.45 -13.60
CA THR A 9 13.14 11.80 -13.46
C THR A 9 13.28 11.40 -12.00
N THR A 10 13.48 10.10 -11.75
CA THR A 10 13.53 9.46 -10.43
C THR A 10 14.64 9.95 -9.50
N LYS A 11 15.40 10.99 -9.90
CA LYS A 11 16.59 11.46 -9.18
C LYS A 11 16.31 12.43 -8.02
N ASN A 12 15.13 13.05 -7.91
CA ASN A 12 14.82 14.06 -6.88
C ASN A 12 13.43 13.89 -6.24
N LEU A 13 13.01 12.66 -5.95
CA LEU A 13 11.81 12.48 -5.13
C LEU A 13 12.13 12.80 -3.66
N ASN A 14 11.24 13.58 -3.02
CA ASN A 14 11.36 13.90 -1.60
C ASN A 14 11.42 12.59 -0.78
N PRO A 15 12.44 12.39 0.09
CA PRO A 15 12.52 11.21 0.94
C PRO A 15 11.26 10.96 1.79
N ASP A 16 10.59 12.01 2.25
CA ASP A 16 9.36 11.86 3.02
C ASP A 16 8.20 11.36 2.17
N PHE A 17 8.11 11.75 0.90
CA PHE A 17 7.15 11.16 -0.02
C PHE A 17 7.40 9.65 -0.18
N ILE A 18 8.67 9.23 -0.33
CA ILE A 18 9.01 7.80 -0.47
C ILE A 18 8.63 7.02 0.79
N LYS A 19 8.87 7.56 1.98
CA LYS A 19 8.48 6.93 3.26
C LYS A 19 6.97 6.78 3.37
N GLN A 20 6.21 7.84 3.07
CA GLN A 20 4.75 7.84 3.14
C GLN A 20 4.12 6.89 2.10
N PHE A 21 4.64 6.92 0.88
CA PHE A 21 4.30 5.96 -0.18
C PHE A 21 4.60 4.52 0.27
N TRP A 22 5.77 4.28 0.85
CA TRP A 22 6.14 2.95 1.34
C TRP A 22 5.19 2.44 2.44
N VAL A 23 4.71 3.31 3.34
CA VAL A 23 3.69 2.93 4.34
C VAL A 23 2.41 2.47 3.64
N GLY A 24 1.95 3.19 2.63
CA GLY A 24 0.79 2.78 1.81
C GLY A 24 0.98 1.44 1.12
N LEU A 25 2.17 1.23 0.54
CA LEU A 25 2.51 -0.05 -0.10
C LEU A 25 2.59 -1.20 0.92
N MET A 26 3.05 -0.92 2.14
CA MET A 26 3.05 -1.89 3.23
C MET A 26 1.61 -2.25 3.68
N ASP A 27 0.71 -1.27 3.75
CA ASP A 27 -0.70 -1.50 4.10
C ASP A 27 -1.38 -2.44 3.11
N ALA A 28 -1.08 -2.26 1.82
CA ALA A 28 -1.55 -3.13 0.75
C ALA A 28 -0.89 -4.52 0.80
N GLU A 29 0.39 -4.63 0.45
CA GLU A 29 1.08 -5.91 0.18
C GLU A 29 2.21 -6.23 1.17
N GLY A 30 2.40 -5.37 2.17
CA GLY A 30 3.43 -5.53 3.19
C GLY A 30 3.06 -6.54 4.27
N SER A 31 4.08 -7.14 4.86
CA SER A 31 3.96 -8.06 5.99
C SER A 31 5.03 -7.74 7.03
N ILE A 32 4.61 -7.48 8.26
CA ILE A 32 5.46 -7.44 9.44
C ILE A 32 5.40 -8.81 10.11
N GLN A 33 6.55 -9.47 10.21
CA GLN A 33 6.68 -10.86 10.64
C GLN A 33 7.53 -10.93 11.91
N VAL A 34 6.98 -11.59 12.92
CA VAL A 34 7.71 -12.04 14.10
C VAL A 34 7.71 -13.56 14.10
N ASN A 35 8.90 -14.13 14.11
CA ASN A 35 9.16 -15.57 14.13
C ASN A 35 10.12 -15.92 15.27
N GLN A 36 10.38 -17.21 15.42
CA GLN A 36 11.41 -17.72 16.30
C GLN A 36 12.42 -18.57 15.51
N TRP A 37 13.67 -18.54 15.95
CA TRP A 37 14.70 -19.46 15.52
C TRP A 37 14.94 -20.52 16.59
N ARG A 38 14.59 -21.78 16.27
CA ARG A 38 14.81 -22.97 17.12
C ARG A 38 14.34 -22.83 18.57
N LYS A 39 13.29 -22.04 18.80
CA LYS A 39 12.73 -21.64 20.11
C LYS A 39 13.74 -20.92 21.02
N LYS A 40 14.80 -20.34 20.46
CA LYS A 40 15.86 -19.67 21.21
C LYS A 40 15.80 -18.15 21.09
N ASN A 41 15.63 -17.65 19.86
CA ASN A 41 15.68 -16.21 19.59
C ASN A 41 14.48 -15.79 18.73
N LEU A 42 13.99 -14.57 18.95
CA LEU A 42 13.03 -13.97 18.04
C LEU A 42 13.72 -13.47 16.78
N GLN A 43 13.02 -13.59 15.66
CA GLN A 43 13.41 -13.09 14.37
C GLN A 43 12.34 -12.14 13.85
N PHE A 44 12.77 -10.97 13.41
CA PHE A 44 11.89 -9.92 12.91
C PHE A 44 12.17 -9.75 11.43
N ARG A 45 11.12 -9.65 10.62
CA ARG A 45 11.25 -9.43 9.20
C ARG A 45 10.11 -8.59 8.66
N LEU A 46 10.43 -7.62 7.84
CA LEU A 46 9.46 -6.87 7.05
C LEU A 46 9.62 -7.27 5.59
N VAL A 47 8.52 -7.44 4.87
CA VAL A 47 8.50 -7.96 3.51
C VAL A 47 7.42 -7.27 2.69
N ILE A 48 7.74 -6.93 1.44
CA ILE A 48 6.77 -6.62 0.37
C ILE A 48 7.05 -7.58 -0.78
N LYS A 49 6.00 -8.19 -1.36
CA LYS A 49 6.12 -9.08 -2.52
C LYS A 49 5.30 -8.51 -3.67
N LEU A 50 5.90 -8.36 -4.84
CA LEU A 50 5.22 -7.86 -6.05
C LEU A 50 5.59 -8.72 -7.25
N ALA A 51 4.81 -8.65 -8.32
CA ALA A 51 5.18 -9.26 -9.60
C ALA A 51 6.55 -8.74 -10.07
N ASN A 52 7.40 -9.64 -10.59
CA ASN A 52 8.75 -9.31 -11.07
C ASN A 52 8.69 -8.58 -12.43
N LEU A 53 8.28 -7.32 -12.39
CA LEU A 53 8.28 -6.40 -13.52
C LEU A 53 9.39 -5.36 -13.33
N PRO A 54 10.08 -4.91 -14.39
CA PRO A 54 11.18 -3.96 -14.28
C PRO A 54 10.82 -2.70 -13.48
N GLU A 55 9.61 -2.18 -13.64
CA GLU A 55 9.10 -1.00 -12.94
C GLU A 55 8.97 -1.25 -11.43
N ASN A 56 8.42 -2.41 -11.04
CA ASN A 56 8.33 -2.81 -9.64
C ASN A 56 9.72 -3.00 -9.03
N VAL A 57 10.66 -3.61 -9.77
CA VAL A 57 12.06 -3.76 -9.32
C VAL A 57 12.70 -2.40 -9.07
N ASN A 58 12.53 -1.45 -9.99
CA ASN A 58 13.10 -0.11 -9.87
C ASN A 58 12.48 0.66 -8.70
N MET A 59 11.16 0.59 -8.51
CA MET A 59 10.47 1.15 -7.36
C MET A 59 10.99 0.56 -6.03
N LEU A 60 11.13 -0.76 -5.95
CA LEU A 60 11.63 -1.41 -4.73
C LEU A 60 13.10 -1.05 -4.45
N LYS A 61 13.93 -0.84 -5.48
CA LYS A 61 15.30 -0.33 -5.32
C LYS A 61 15.32 1.12 -4.82
N LEU A 62 14.45 1.98 -5.36
CA LEU A 62 14.28 3.36 -4.89
C LEU A 62 13.89 3.38 -3.40
N ILE A 63 12.91 2.57 -3.01
CA ILE A 63 12.51 2.38 -1.61
C ILE A 63 13.72 1.90 -0.81
N SER A 64 14.40 0.83 -1.25
CA SER A 64 15.57 0.27 -0.56
C SER A 64 16.67 1.29 -0.28
N ASN A 65 16.91 2.22 -1.21
CA ASN A 65 17.90 3.28 -1.05
C ASN A 65 17.46 4.35 -0.02
N CYS A 66 16.15 4.58 0.11
CA CYS A 66 15.60 5.60 1.01
C CYS A 66 15.36 5.09 2.44
N ILE A 67 14.85 3.86 2.59
CA ILE A 67 14.44 3.31 3.90
C ILE A 67 15.33 2.18 4.40
N GLY A 68 16.25 1.68 3.57
CA GLY A 68 17.04 0.48 3.81
C GLY A 68 16.35 -0.82 3.39
N GLY A 69 16.88 -1.95 3.87
CA GLY A 69 16.51 -3.28 3.40
C GLY A 69 17.18 -3.62 2.06
N TYR A 70 16.70 -4.66 1.39
CA TYR A 70 17.23 -5.09 0.10
C TYR A 70 16.17 -5.73 -0.79
N VAL A 71 16.40 -5.64 -2.10
CA VAL A 71 15.60 -6.29 -3.14
C VAL A 71 16.19 -7.67 -3.44
N SER A 72 15.33 -8.69 -3.47
CA SER A 72 15.71 -10.08 -3.68
C SER A 72 14.82 -10.76 -4.70
N PHE A 73 15.41 -11.72 -5.41
CA PHE A 73 14.79 -12.52 -6.47
C PHE A 73 14.82 -13.99 -6.03
N PRO A 74 13.74 -14.52 -5.45
CA PRO A 74 13.68 -15.91 -5.04
C PRO A 74 13.90 -16.83 -6.25
N LYS A 75 14.84 -17.78 -6.14
CA LYS A 75 15.19 -18.72 -7.23
C LYS A 75 14.33 -19.98 -7.25
N SER A 76 13.29 -20.04 -6.42
CA SER A 76 12.43 -21.22 -6.30
C SER A 76 11.62 -21.42 -7.59
N LYS A 77 11.53 -22.67 -8.04
CA LYS A 77 10.76 -23.05 -9.25
C LYS A 77 9.33 -22.52 -9.14
N GLY A 78 8.89 -21.75 -10.13
CA GLY A 78 7.55 -21.17 -10.19
C GLY A 78 7.34 -19.86 -9.43
N VAL A 79 8.34 -19.35 -8.69
CA VAL A 79 8.24 -18.01 -8.06
C VAL A 79 8.64 -16.94 -9.06
N THR A 80 7.68 -16.10 -9.42
CA THR A 80 7.82 -15.00 -10.40
C THR A 80 7.78 -13.62 -9.74
N ASN A 81 7.94 -13.56 -8.41
CA ASN A 81 7.83 -12.32 -7.64
C ASN A 81 9.20 -11.71 -7.33
N VAL A 82 9.26 -10.39 -7.30
CA VAL A 82 10.35 -9.62 -6.66
C VAL A 82 9.96 -9.32 -5.21
N ILE A 83 10.94 -9.38 -4.30
CA ILE A 83 10.71 -9.18 -2.87
C ILE A 83 11.63 -8.08 -2.34
N TRP A 84 11.06 -7.03 -1.76
CA TRP A 84 11.79 -6.17 -0.82
C TRP A 84 11.66 -6.75 0.57
N LYS A 85 12.76 -6.82 1.32
CA LYS A 85 12.74 -7.27 2.72
C LYS A 85 13.86 -6.70 3.55
N THR A 86 13.66 -6.69 4.86
CA THR A 86 14.71 -6.49 5.85
C THR A 86 14.49 -7.39 7.05
N ASP A 87 15.56 -7.97 7.56
CA ASP A 87 15.67 -8.65 8.86
C ASP A 87 16.81 -8.08 9.71
N ASP A 88 17.39 -6.95 9.28
CA ASP A 88 18.41 -6.21 10.04
C ASP A 88 17.76 -5.41 11.17
N ARG A 89 18.21 -5.64 12.40
CA ARG A 89 17.61 -5.01 13.59
C ARG A 89 17.74 -3.48 13.58
N LYS A 90 18.85 -2.91 13.12
CA LYS A 90 19.04 -1.44 13.09
C LYS A 90 18.10 -0.80 12.07
N ILE A 91 17.97 -1.42 10.89
CA ILE A 91 17.03 -0.96 9.86
C ILE A 91 15.60 -1.08 10.37
N ILE A 92 15.23 -2.17 11.05
CA ILE A 92 13.90 -2.34 11.64
C ILE A 92 13.61 -1.24 12.66
N LEU A 93 14.55 -0.90 13.55
CA LEU A 93 14.37 0.20 14.49
C LEU A 93 14.18 1.55 13.78
N SER A 94 14.93 1.83 12.72
CA SER A 94 14.72 3.03 11.89
C SER A 94 13.33 3.03 11.22
N ILE A 95 12.86 1.87 10.77
CA ILE A 95 11.51 1.73 10.19
C ILE A 95 10.42 1.97 11.23
N LEU A 96 10.62 1.55 12.49
CA LEU A 96 9.65 1.83 13.55
C LEU A 96 9.48 3.34 13.75
N SER A 97 10.55 4.13 13.68
CA SER A 97 10.45 5.60 13.70
C SER A 97 9.66 6.15 12.51
N ILE A 98 9.82 5.57 11.32
CA ILE A 98 9.01 5.93 10.14
C ILE A 98 7.52 5.60 10.38
N LEU A 99 7.22 4.42 10.92
CA LEU A 99 5.84 3.99 11.20
C LEU A 99 5.21 4.70 12.40
N GLU A 100 6.00 5.33 13.25
CA GLU A 100 5.52 6.24 14.29
C GLU A 100 5.18 7.61 13.72
N GLN A 101 5.99 8.11 12.80
CA GLN A 101 5.73 9.36 12.09
C GLN A 101 4.57 9.24 11.09
N TYR A 102 4.46 8.10 10.42
CA TYR A 102 3.44 7.78 9.43
C TYR A 102 2.80 6.42 9.75
N PRO A 103 1.83 6.38 10.69
CA PRO A 103 1.17 5.13 11.07
C PRO A 103 0.47 4.39 9.91
N PRO A 104 0.49 3.05 9.91
CA PRO A 104 -0.37 2.26 9.03
C PRO A 104 -1.85 2.60 9.19
N LEU A 105 -2.62 2.46 8.12
CA LEU A 105 -4.04 2.78 8.06
C LEU A 105 -4.93 1.55 7.91
N THR A 106 -4.39 0.35 7.69
CA THR A 106 -5.17 -0.90 7.70
C THR A 106 -5.11 -1.57 9.06
N SER A 107 -6.25 -2.12 9.51
CA SER A 107 -6.31 -2.81 10.80
C SER A 107 -5.32 -3.97 10.89
N ARG A 108 -5.09 -4.65 9.75
CA ARG A 108 -4.11 -5.74 9.64
C ARG A 108 -2.70 -5.28 9.96
N LEU A 109 -2.20 -4.23 9.31
CA LEU A 109 -0.81 -3.83 9.47
C LEU A 109 -0.58 -3.14 10.82
N ILE A 110 -1.56 -2.37 11.32
CA ILE A 110 -1.54 -1.80 12.68
C ILE A 110 -1.30 -2.90 13.71
N LEU A 111 -2.09 -3.97 13.70
CA LEU A 111 -1.97 -5.07 14.67
C LEU A 111 -0.67 -5.86 14.51
N GLN A 112 -0.16 -6.02 13.29
CA GLN A 112 1.16 -6.63 13.09
C GLN A 112 2.29 -5.76 13.66
N LEU A 113 2.18 -4.43 13.54
CA LEU A 113 3.13 -3.48 14.10
C LEU A 113 3.08 -3.48 15.63
N GLU A 114 1.89 -3.47 16.23
CA GLU A 114 1.71 -3.58 17.69
C GLU A 114 2.35 -4.87 18.23
N PHE A 115 2.07 -6.00 17.57
CA PHE A 115 2.67 -7.28 17.94
C PHE A 115 4.20 -7.28 17.83
N LEU A 116 4.75 -6.65 16.79
CA LEU A 116 6.20 -6.45 16.64
C LEU A 116 6.77 -5.62 17.80
N LYS A 117 6.14 -4.48 18.13
CA LYS A 117 6.59 -3.59 19.21
C LYS A 117 6.58 -4.32 20.56
N GLU A 118 5.53 -5.08 20.86
CA GLU A 118 5.44 -5.90 22.07
C GLU A 118 6.56 -6.95 22.13
N CYS A 119 6.80 -7.67 21.03
CA CYS A 119 7.85 -8.68 20.96
C CYS A 119 9.26 -8.08 21.09
N LEU A 120 9.50 -6.88 20.57
CA LEU A 120 10.77 -6.17 20.73
C LEU A 120 10.99 -5.69 22.16
N ALA A 121 9.94 -5.23 22.83
CA ALA A 121 9.99 -4.73 24.21
C ALA A 121 10.28 -5.85 25.22
N HIS A 122 9.59 -7.00 25.09
CA HIS A 122 9.78 -8.12 26.00
C HIS A 122 10.90 -9.07 25.61
N ASN A 123 11.18 -9.19 24.30
CA ASN A 123 12.19 -10.09 23.74
C ASN A 123 12.12 -11.53 24.28
N SER A 124 10.89 -12.05 24.49
CA SER A 124 10.63 -13.36 25.10
C SER A 124 10.00 -14.32 24.09
N VAL A 125 10.67 -15.45 23.84
CA VAL A 125 10.16 -16.51 22.96
C VAL A 125 8.92 -17.17 23.55
N GLU A 126 8.89 -17.38 24.86
CA GLU A 126 7.73 -17.96 25.55
C GLU A 126 6.49 -17.08 25.36
N LYS A 127 6.62 -15.77 25.63
CA LYS A 127 5.52 -14.82 25.46
C LYS A 127 5.04 -14.80 24.00
N TYR A 128 5.96 -14.76 23.05
CA TYR A 128 5.64 -14.87 21.62
C TYR A 128 4.84 -16.15 21.31
N LEU A 129 5.24 -17.32 21.84
CA LEU A 129 4.55 -18.58 21.57
C LEU A 129 3.12 -18.58 22.13
N GLN A 130 2.92 -17.95 23.29
CA GLN A 130 1.59 -17.79 23.91
C GLN A 130 0.68 -16.86 23.10
N THR A 131 1.21 -15.77 22.53
CA THR A 131 0.40 -14.69 21.93
C THR A 131 0.35 -14.66 20.40
N ARG A 132 1.24 -15.39 19.70
CA ARG A 132 1.33 -15.32 18.21
C ARG A 132 0.04 -15.64 17.47
N HIS A 133 -0.83 -16.47 18.05
CA HIS A 133 -2.12 -16.86 17.46
C HIS A 133 -3.24 -15.86 17.74
N SER A 134 -3.07 -14.99 18.74
CA SER A 134 -4.06 -13.98 19.14
C SER A 134 -3.70 -12.55 18.68
N LYS A 135 -2.68 -12.37 17.84
CA LYS A 135 -2.26 -11.04 17.36
C LYS A 135 -3.34 -10.23 16.62
N PHE A 136 -4.44 -10.84 16.21
CA PHE A 136 -5.58 -10.18 15.56
C PHE A 136 -6.86 -10.19 16.40
N ILE A 137 -6.79 -10.58 17.68
CA ILE A 137 -7.98 -10.75 18.53
C ILE A 137 -8.79 -9.45 18.69
N TYR A 138 -8.14 -8.29 18.62
CA TYR A 138 -8.76 -6.97 18.74
C TYR A 138 -9.11 -6.32 17.40
N GLN A 139 -9.02 -7.05 16.27
CA GLN A 139 -9.22 -6.46 14.95
C GLN A 139 -10.62 -5.88 14.75
N SER A 140 -11.66 -6.61 15.17
CA SER A 140 -13.05 -6.12 15.07
C SER A 140 -13.24 -4.82 15.85
N ASN A 141 -12.79 -4.75 17.10
CA ASN A 141 -12.90 -3.56 17.94
C ASN A 141 -12.14 -2.37 17.34
N LEU A 142 -10.95 -2.60 16.77
CA LEU A 142 -10.19 -1.57 16.08
C LEU A 142 -10.95 -1.04 14.85
N ILE A 143 -11.52 -1.94 14.04
CA ILE A 143 -12.31 -1.58 12.87
C ILE A 143 -13.54 -0.77 13.28
N ASP A 144 -14.26 -1.17 14.34
CA ASP A 144 -15.43 -0.44 14.83
C ASP A 144 -15.07 0.98 15.29
N LYS A 145 -13.91 1.14 15.94
CA LYS A 145 -13.39 2.46 16.30
C LYS A 145 -13.08 3.31 15.07
N LEU A 146 -12.45 2.72 14.06
CA LEU A 146 -12.06 3.42 12.83
C LEU A 146 -13.25 3.75 11.94
N ASN A 147 -14.28 2.88 11.87
CA ASN A 147 -15.55 3.17 11.19
C ASN A 147 -16.22 4.44 11.69
N ASN A 148 -16.07 4.75 12.98
CA ASN A 148 -16.70 5.93 13.59
C ASN A 148 -15.79 7.17 13.62
N ASN A 149 -14.46 6.99 13.65
CA ASN A 149 -13.52 8.07 13.97
C ASN A 149 -12.26 8.09 13.07
N PHE A 150 -12.35 7.63 11.82
CA PHE A 150 -11.23 7.74 10.89
C PHE A 150 -10.99 9.21 10.48
N ASN A 151 -9.82 9.73 10.84
CA ASN A 151 -9.39 11.08 10.47
C ASN A 151 -8.33 11.00 9.38
N LYS A 152 -8.40 11.91 8.41
CA LYS A 152 -7.40 12.00 7.34
C LYS A 152 -6.03 12.38 7.91
N PRO A 153 -5.00 11.54 7.82
CA PRO A 153 -3.65 11.96 8.19
C PRO A 153 -3.04 12.91 7.14
N SER A 154 -2.07 13.74 7.55
CA SER A 154 -1.39 14.69 6.65
C SER A 154 -0.63 14.00 5.50
N TYR A 155 -0.17 12.77 5.72
CA TYR A 155 0.52 11.94 4.71
C TYR A 155 -0.42 11.10 3.83
N PHE A 156 -1.75 11.23 4.01
CA PHE A 156 -2.73 10.36 3.35
C PHE A 156 -2.57 10.31 1.84
N ASN A 157 -2.27 11.44 1.18
CA ASN A 157 -2.22 11.49 -0.27
C ASN A 157 -1.02 10.69 -0.83
N ALA A 158 0.16 10.79 -0.22
CA ALA A 158 1.32 10.00 -0.60
C ALA A 158 1.14 8.52 -0.23
N TRP A 159 0.55 8.25 0.94
CA TRP A 159 0.13 6.90 1.35
C TRP A 159 -0.84 6.28 0.33
N LEU A 160 -1.83 7.04 -0.14
CA LEU A 160 -2.84 6.54 -1.08
C LEU A 160 -2.19 6.09 -2.39
N SER A 161 -1.16 6.80 -2.86
CA SER A 161 -0.40 6.39 -4.04
C SER A 161 0.29 5.04 -3.85
N GLY A 162 0.91 4.81 -2.69
CA GLY A 162 1.50 3.52 -2.35
C GLY A 162 0.47 2.40 -2.21
N PHE A 163 -0.69 2.70 -1.63
CA PHE A 163 -1.78 1.75 -1.46
C PHE A 163 -2.40 1.36 -2.82
N VAL A 164 -2.63 2.34 -3.70
CA VAL A 164 -3.13 2.15 -5.08
C VAL A 164 -2.16 1.35 -5.94
N GLU A 165 -0.85 1.55 -5.77
CA GLU A 165 0.19 0.83 -6.51
C GLU A 165 -0.02 -0.70 -6.46
N ALA A 166 -0.55 -1.21 -5.34
CA ALA A 166 -0.83 -2.62 -5.15
C ALA A 166 -2.33 -2.98 -5.31
N GLU A 167 -3.24 -2.30 -4.60
CA GLU A 167 -4.64 -2.72 -4.48
C GLU A 167 -5.56 -2.29 -5.62
N ALA A 168 -5.21 -1.19 -6.32
CA ALA A 168 -6.11 -0.61 -7.30
C ALA A 168 -5.92 -1.20 -8.70
N SER A 169 -6.90 -1.03 -9.56
CA SER A 169 -6.86 -1.43 -10.96
C SER A 169 -7.38 -0.32 -11.85
N PHE A 170 -6.56 0.04 -12.85
CA PHE A 170 -6.93 0.92 -13.95
C PHE A 170 -7.31 0.03 -15.13
N VAL A 171 -8.60 -0.05 -15.45
CA VAL A 171 -9.13 -1.03 -16.40
C VAL A 171 -9.82 -0.32 -17.55
N LEU A 172 -9.52 -0.75 -18.78
CA LEU A 172 -10.35 -0.48 -19.95
C LEU A 172 -11.32 -1.66 -20.11
N ARG A 173 -12.61 -1.42 -19.87
CA ARG A 173 -13.63 -2.46 -19.94
C ARG A 173 -13.96 -2.82 -21.39
N LYS A 174 -14.74 -3.89 -21.55
CA LYS A 174 -15.33 -4.25 -22.85
C LYS A 174 -16.02 -3.01 -23.45
N LYS A 175 -15.80 -2.74 -24.74
CA LYS A 175 -16.20 -1.51 -25.47
C LYS A 175 -15.38 -0.24 -25.15
N GLY A 176 -14.23 -0.36 -24.47
CA GLY A 176 -13.27 0.74 -24.30
C GLY A 176 -13.56 1.70 -23.15
N TYR A 177 -14.60 1.46 -22.35
CA TYR A 177 -14.95 2.35 -21.23
C TYR A 177 -13.94 2.24 -20.09
N PRO A 178 -13.28 3.35 -19.69
CA PRO A 178 -12.33 3.34 -18.59
C PRO A 178 -13.05 3.20 -17.25
N SER A 179 -12.44 2.46 -16.32
CA SER A 179 -12.86 2.37 -14.92
C SER A 179 -11.67 2.30 -13.99
N PHE A 180 -11.87 2.80 -12.77
CA PHE A 180 -10.97 2.64 -11.65
C PHE A 180 -11.64 1.77 -10.58
N THR A 181 -10.93 0.77 -10.09
CA THR A 181 -11.42 -0.12 -9.03
C THR A 181 -10.39 -0.18 -7.92
N ILE A 182 -10.81 -0.12 -6.67
CA ILE A 182 -9.96 -0.41 -5.50
C ILE A 182 -10.77 -1.14 -4.44
N GLY A 183 -10.15 -2.07 -3.75
CA GLY A 183 -10.80 -2.84 -2.69
C GLY A 183 -9.90 -3.13 -1.52
N GLN A 184 -10.50 -3.55 -0.41
CA GLN A 184 -9.81 -3.96 0.80
C GLN A 184 -10.66 -4.93 1.62
N ASN A 185 -10.00 -5.85 2.32
CA ASN A 185 -10.63 -6.75 3.27
C ASN A 185 -10.79 -6.09 4.64
N ASN A 186 -11.97 -6.25 5.24
CA ASN A 186 -12.37 -5.81 6.59
C ASN A 186 -12.44 -4.28 6.81
N ASP A 187 -11.53 -3.50 6.22
CA ASP A 187 -11.39 -2.06 6.47
C ASP A 187 -12.37 -1.20 5.64
N LEU A 188 -13.69 -1.35 5.88
CA LEU A 188 -14.73 -0.59 5.18
C LEU A 188 -14.56 0.94 5.34
N TYR A 189 -14.17 1.42 6.53
CA TYR A 189 -13.89 2.84 6.76
C TYR A 189 -12.91 3.42 5.73
N LEU A 190 -11.88 2.65 5.38
CA LEU A 190 -10.83 3.10 4.48
C LEU A 190 -11.35 3.20 3.04
N ILE A 191 -12.14 2.22 2.60
CA ILE A 191 -12.76 2.25 1.27
C ILE A 191 -13.80 3.37 1.16
N ASN A 192 -14.61 3.60 2.20
CA ASN A 192 -15.52 4.74 2.27
C ASN A 192 -14.75 6.07 2.18
N PHE A 193 -13.67 6.20 2.94
CA PHE A 193 -12.85 7.40 2.95
C PHE A 193 -12.20 7.69 1.60
N ILE A 194 -11.62 6.66 0.94
CA ILE A 194 -11.05 6.80 -0.40
C ILE A 194 -12.11 7.22 -1.42
N ASN A 195 -13.32 6.67 -1.33
CA ASN A 195 -14.43 7.08 -2.20
C ASN A 195 -14.78 8.56 -2.02
N GLN A 196 -14.90 9.02 -0.76
CA GLN A 196 -15.17 10.42 -0.43
C GLN A 196 -14.06 11.37 -0.88
N GLN A 197 -12.79 10.95 -0.77
CA GLN A 197 -11.62 11.74 -1.20
C GLN A 197 -11.68 12.14 -2.68
N PHE A 198 -12.32 11.32 -3.53
CA PHE A 198 -12.48 11.61 -4.96
C PHE A 198 -13.87 12.16 -5.31
N ASN A 199 -14.65 12.62 -4.33
CA ASN A 199 -16.06 13.02 -4.48
C ASN A 199 -16.91 11.90 -5.12
N GLY A 200 -16.58 10.65 -4.79
CA GLY A 200 -17.29 9.47 -5.27
C GLY A 200 -18.71 9.42 -4.68
N ILE A 201 -19.69 9.33 -5.58
CA ILE A 201 -21.09 9.07 -5.23
C ILE A 201 -21.45 7.58 -5.29
N ASN A 202 -20.50 6.76 -5.75
CA ASN A 202 -20.75 5.35 -5.99
C ASN A 202 -20.83 4.62 -4.65
N LYS A 203 -21.83 3.76 -4.48
CA LYS A 203 -21.96 2.93 -3.28
C LYS A 203 -20.81 1.92 -3.23
N VAL A 204 -20.22 1.74 -2.05
CA VAL A 204 -19.27 0.64 -1.80
C VAL A 204 -19.97 -0.70 -1.97
N LEU A 205 -19.39 -1.55 -2.80
CA LEU A 205 -19.87 -2.91 -3.07
C LEU A 205 -19.24 -3.88 -2.07
N ILE A 206 -20.05 -4.83 -1.59
CA ILE A 206 -19.57 -5.97 -0.81
C ILE A 206 -19.52 -7.16 -1.76
N LYS A 207 -18.32 -7.60 -2.14
CA LYS A 207 -18.15 -8.71 -3.10
C LYS A 207 -18.18 -10.07 -2.41
N ASN A 208 -17.49 -10.18 -1.27
CA ASN A 208 -17.48 -11.34 -0.37
C ASN A 208 -17.70 -10.84 1.07
N LYS A 209 -17.91 -11.74 2.05
CA LYS A 209 -18.28 -11.40 3.45
C LYS A 209 -17.64 -10.09 3.97
N ASN A 210 -16.33 -9.96 3.82
CA ASN A 210 -15.59 -8.80 4.32
C ASN A 210 -14.77 -8.09 3.23
N PHE A 211 -15.03 -8.30 1.93
CA PHE A 211 -14.28 -7.65 0.86
C PHE A 211 -15.08 -6.51 0.26
N TYR A 212 -14.62 -5.29 0.50
CA TYR A 212 -15.26 -4.04 0.11
C TYR A 212 -14.56 -3.45 -1.11
N VAL A 213 -15.33 -2.98 -2.09
CA VAL A 213 -14.81 -2.51 -3.37
C VAL A 213 -15.57 -1.26 -3.80
N ILE A 214 -14.85 -0.26 -4.30
CA ILE A 214 -15.43 0.80 -5.12
C ILE A 214 -15.03 0.62 -6.56
N GLU A 215 -15.99 0.87 -7.45
CA GLU A 215 -15.78 0.88 -8.89
C GLU A 215 -16.30 2.20 -9.42
N ILE A 216 -15.43 2.98 -10.04
CA ILE A 216 -15.71 4.33 -10.55
C ILE A 216 -15.55 4.31 -12.07
N TYR A 217 -16.55 4.84 -12.77
CA TYR A 217 -16.60 4.90 -14.24
C TYR A 217 -16.93 6.29 -14.78
N ARG A 218 -17.43 7.21 -13.93
CA ARG A 218 -17.81 8.56 -14.35
C ARG A 218 -16.56 9.36 -14.70
N LYS A 219 -16.46 9.80 -15.97
CA LYS A 219 -15.29 10.51 -16.53
C LYS A 219 -14.76 11.64 -15.64
N SER A 220 -15.62 12.50 -15.11
CA SER A 220 -15.19 13.60 -14.23
C SER A 220 -14.49 13.11 -12.95
N LEU A 221 -14.95 12.02 -12.35
CA LEU A 221 -14.31 11.42 -11.18
C LEU A 221 -13.00 10.73 -11.56
N LEU A 222 -12.95 10.10 -12.74
CA LEU A 222 -11.72 9.50 -13.26
C LEU A 222 -10.63 10.54 -13.50
N LEU A 223 -11.00 11.72 -14.00
CA LEU A 223 -10.09 12.86 -14.14
C LEU A 223 -9.58 13.36 -12.78
N ASN A 224 -10.42 13.42 -11.75
CA ASN A 224 -9.99 13.77 -10.39
C ASN A 224 -9.00 12.74 -9.82
N ILE A 225 -9.26 11.45 -10.04
CA ILE A 225 -8.36 10.36 -9.67
C ILE A 225 -7.03 10.50 -10.42
N GLY A 226 -7.07 10.80 -11.71
CA GLY A 226 -5.86 11.01 -12.51
C GLY A 226 -5.05 12.22 -12.05
N ALA A 227 -5.71 13.34 -11.74
CA ALA A 227 -5.06 14.54 -11.23
C ALA A 227 -4.29 14.28 -9.93
N HIS A 228 -4.83 13.44 -9.04
CA HIS A 228 -4.12 13.06 -7.81
C HIS A 228 -2.75 12.44 -8.08
N PHE A 229 -2.62 11.59 -9.11
CA PHE A 229 -1.35 10.94 -9.45
C PHE A 229 -0.38 11.82 -10.24
N VAL A 230 -0.76 13.06 -10.56
CA VAL A 230 0.18 14.09 -11.03
C VAL A 230 0.97 14.64 -9.84
N ASP A 231 0.28 14.96 -8.75
CA ASP A 231 0.89 15.52 -7.54
C ASP A 231 1.54 14.45 -6.64
N TYR A 232 0.95 13.25 -6.63
CA TYR A 232 1.40 12.10 -5.84
C TYR A 232 1.63 10.91 -6.78
N PRO A 233 2.79 10.81 -7.44
CA PRO A 233 3.00 9.86 -8.52
C PRO A 233 3.08 8.40 -8.07
N LEU A 234 2.54 7.51 -8.90
CA LEU A 234 2.80 6.07 -8.84
C LEU A 234 4.24 5.79 -9.28
N LEU A 235 4.90 4.81 -8.65
CA LEU A 235 6.33 4.58 -8.80
C LEU A 235 6.67 3.26 -9.51
N GLY A 236 5.76 2.28 -9.47
CA GLY A 236 5.94 0.95 -10.04
C GLY A 236 5.18 0.73 -11.35
N TYR A 237 4.84 -0.52 -11.63
CA TYR A 237 4.11 -0.88 -12.86
C TYR A 237 2.71 -0.27 -12.92
N LYS A 238 2.10 0.09 -11.78
CA LYS A 238 0.80 0.74 -11.78
C LYS A 238 0.85 2.10 -12.46
N ASN A 239 1.99 2.79 -12.45
CA ASN A 239 2.19 4.03 -13.19
C ASN A 239 2.05 3.83 -14.71
N VAL A 240 2.54 2.71 -15.25
CA VAL A 240 2.37 2.37 -16.68
C VAL A 240 0.88 2.15 -16.98
N SER A 241 0.21 1.39 -16.13
CA SER A 241 -1.24 1.14 -16.25
C SER A 241 -2.06 2.43 -16.19
N TYR A 242 -1.72 3.32 -15.26
CA TYR A 242 -2.32 4.64 -15.09
C TYR A 242 -2.15 5.52 -16.34
N LYS A 243 -0.92 5.62 -16.89
CA LYS A 243 -0.66 6.44 -18.08
C LYS A 243 -1.46 5.98 -19.29
N ASN A 244 -1.50 4.66 -19.53
CA ASN A 244 -2.30 4.07 -20.60
C ASN A 244 -3.80 4.32 -20.41
N TRP A 245 -4.26 4.31 -19.17
CA TRP A 245 -5.65 4.57 -18.83
C TRP A 245 -6.04 6.04 -19.02
N MET A 246 -5.17 6.97 -18.61
CA MET A 246 -5.40 8.41 -18.80
C MET A 246 -5.38 8.85 -20.25
N SER A 247 -4.52 8.27 -21.09
CA SER A 247 -4.48 8.61 -22.53
C SER A 247 -5.84 8.34 -23.20
N VAL A 248 -6.53 7.27 -22.83
CA VAL A 248 -7.88 6.95 -23.31
C VAL A 248 -8.92 7.93 -22.77
N ILE A 249 -8.88 8.24 -21.46
CA ILE A 249 -9.84 9.20 -20.85
C ILE A 249 -9.73 10.58 -21.50
N SER A 250 -8.50 11.05 -21.77
CA SER A 250 -8.23 12.36 -22.37
C SER A 250 -8.53 12.41 -23.86
N SER A 251 -8.44 11.30 -24.59
CA SER A 251 -8.73 11.24 -26.04
C SER A 251 -10.22 11.28 -26.36
N ASN A 252 -11.09 10.82 -25.45
CA ASN A 252 -12.55 10.90 -25.59
C ASN A 252 -13.10 12.34 -25.37
N ASN A 253 -12.35 13.37 -25.76
CA ASN A 253 -12.70 14.80 -25.69
C ASN A 253 -13.18 15.35 -27.06
N THR A 254 -13.36 14.50 -28.06
CA THR A 254 -13.71 14.89 -29.44
C THR A 254 -15.05 14.36 -29.95
N GLU A 255 -15.97 13.97 -29.06
CA GLU A 255 -17.37 13.69 -29.42
C GLU A 255 -18.33 14.44 -28.49
#